data_AF-A0A965LUB6-F1
#
_entry.id   AF-A0A965LUB6-F1
#
_cell.length_a   1.000
_cell.length_b   1.000
_cell.length_c   1.000
_cell.angle_alpha   90.00
_cell.angle_beta   90.00
_cell.angle_gamma   90.00
#
_symmetry.space_group_name_H-M   'P 1'
#
loop_
_entity.id
_entity.type
_entity.pdbx_description
1 polymer ?
#
loop_
_entity_poly.entity_id
_entity_poly.type
_entity_poly.pdbx_seq_one_letter_code
_entity_poly.pdbx_strand_id
1 'polypeptide(L)'
;MLLRMSQLFLRTLREDPAEAEVDSHKLLVRAGYIRRAAPGIYTWLPLGLAVKAKVEQVVREEMNRAGAQEVFFPALLPREPFETTGRWTEYGDNLFRLQDRKKADYLLAPTHEEMFTLLVKDLYSSYKDLPLTLYQIQNKYRDEARPRAGLLRGREFVMKDAYSFDVTDEGLAISYQAQRDA
;
A
#
# COMPACT_ATOMS: atom_id res chain seq x y z
N MET A 1 -24.19 -14.93 4.33
CA MET A 1 -24.48 -16.25 3.71
C MET A 1 -23.25 -17.12 3.91
N LEU A 2 -23.38 -18.34 4.44
CA LEU A 2 -22.24 -19.24 4.64
C LEU A 2 -21.69 -19.71 3.28
N LEU A 3 -20.39 -19.56 3.04
CA LEU A 3 -19.72 -20.09 1.85
C LEU A 3 -19.68 -21.62 1.92
N ARG A 4 -20.26 -22.29 0.92
CA ARG A 4 -20.19 -23.76 0.76
C ARG A 4 -19.02 -24.11 -0.15
N MET A 5 -18.29 -25.17 0.18
CA MET A 5 -17.13 -25.62 -0.61
C MET A 5 -17.48 -25.90 -2.07
N SER A 6 -18.67 -26.44 -2.36
CA SER A 6 -19.15 -26.72 -3.71
C SER A 6 -19.38 -25.48 -4.58
N GLN A 7 -19.44 -24.29 -3.98
CA GLN A 7 -19.66 -23.01 -4.66
C GLN A 7 -18.42 -22.10 -4.58
N LEU A 8 -17.39 -22.50 -3.83
CA LEU A 8 -16.18 -21.71 -3.65
C LEU A 8 -15.30 -21.81 -4.90
N PHE A 9 -14.91 -20.66 -5.45
CA PHE A 9 -13.88 -20.60 -6.49
C PHE A 9 -12.51 -20.91 -5.88
N LEU A 10 -12.19 -22.20 -5.81
CA LEU A 10 -10.96 -22.71 -5.21
C LEU A 10 -10.45 -23.91 -6.02
N ARG A 11 -9.17 -23.86 -6.37
CA ARG A 11 -8.45 -24.99 -6.96
C ARG A 11 -7.12 -25.16 -6.27
N THR A 12 -7.00 -26.21 -5.46
CA THR A 12 -5.75 -26.53 -4.76
C THR A 12 -4.77 -27.26 -5.67
N LEU A 13 -3.48 -27.15 -5.38
CA LEU A 13 -2.42 -27.89 -6.08
C LEU A 13 -1.86 -29.00 -5.19
N ARG A 14 -1.65 -30.18 -5.80
CA ARG A 14 -1.07 -31.34 -5.11
C ARG A 14 0.41 -31.13 -4.82
N GLU A 15 1.17 -30.73 -5.85
CA GLU A 15 2.61 -30.53 -5.80
C GLU A 15 2.97 -29.05 -5.56
N ASP A 16 4.21 -28.80 -5.13
CA ASP A 16 4.76 -27.46 -4.99
C ASP A 16 4.94 -26.78 -6.37
N PRO A 17 4.58 -25.49 -6.53
CA PRO A 17 4.88 -24.74 -7.74
C PRO A 17 6.39 -24.60 -7.92
N ALA A 18 6.89 -24.86 -9.13
CA ALA A 18 8.33 -24.83 -9.43
C ALA A 18 8.97 -23.44 -9.22
N GLU A 19 8.19 -22.37 -9.39
CA GLU A 19 8.61 -20.97 -9.23
C GLU A 19 8.57 -20.45 -7.79
N ALA A 20 8.10 -21.27 -6.83
CA ALA A 20 7.92 -20.85 -5.45
C ALA A 20 9.05 -21.38 -4.55
N GLU A 21 9.96 -20.49 -4.14
CA GLU A 21 11.14 -20.87 -3.35
C GLU A 21 10.86 -20.99 -1.85
N VAL A 22 10.07 -20.05 -1.28
CA VAL A 22 9.80 -19.99 0.17
C VAL A 22 8.45 -20.63 0.53
N ASP A 23 8.36 -21.20 1.72
CA ASP A 23 7.20 -21.97 2.17
C ASP A 23 5.90 -21.17 2.15
N SER A 24 5.94 -19.91 2.59
CA SER A 24 4.76 -19.04 2.56
C SER A 24 4.22 -18.84 1.13
N HIS A 25 5.11 -18.67 0.15
CA HIS A 25 4.73 -18.53 -1.26
C HIS A 25 4.15 -19.85 -1.80
N LYS A 26 4.80 -20.98 -1.51
CA LYS A 26 4.31 -22.32 -1.91
C LYS A 26 2.90 -22.57 -1.37
N LEU A 27 2.70 -22.35 -0.07
CA LEU A 27 1.43 -22.59 0.60
C LEU A 27 0.31 -21.69 0.08
N LEU A 28 0.57 -20.38 -0.11
CA LEU A 28 -0.43 -19.45 -0.64
C LEU A 28 -0.89 -19.83 -2.05
N VAL A 29 0.02 -20.30 -2.91
CA VAL A 29 -0.34 -20.75 -4.25
C VAL A 29 -1.07 -22.09 -4.20
N ARG A 30 -0.56 -23.08 -3.46
CA ARG A 30 -1.16 -24.42 -3.35
C ARG A 30 -2.55 -24.41 -2.73
N ALA A 31 -2.77 -23.56 -1.74
CA ALA A 31 -4.06 -23.39 -1.09
C ALA A 31 -5.04 -22.50 -1.89
N GLY A 32 -4.64 -22.00 -3.06
CA GLY A 32 -5.50 -21.16 -3.91
C GLY A 32 -5.83 -19.79 -3.30
N TYR A 33 -4.88 -19.16 -2.61
CA TYR A 33 -5.05 -17.82 -2.02
C TYR A 33 -4.61 -16.72 -2.99
N ILE A 34 -3.57 -16.99 -3.77
CA ILE A 34 -3.03 -16.05 -4.75
C ILE A 34 -2.73 -16.76 -6.07
N ARG A 35 -2.70 -15.99 -7.16
CA ARG A 35 -2.22 -16.44 -8.47
C ARG A 35 -1.30 -15.39 -9.07
N ARG A 36 -0.15 -15.79 -9.61
CA ARG A 36 0.77 -14.85 -10.26
C ARG A 36 0.15 -14.32 -11.56
N ALA A 37 0.09 -12.99 -11.69
CA ALA A 37 -0.34 -12.30 -12.91
C ALA A 37 0.88 -11.86 -13.75
N ALA A 38 1.94 -11.40 -13.09
CA ALA A 38 3.23 -11.07 -13.69
C ALA A 38 4.35 -11.21 -12.62
N PRO A 39 5.65 -11.11 -12.97
CA PRO A 39 6.71 -11.11 -11.97
C PRO A 39 6.50 -10.03 -10.89
N GLY A 40 6.31 -10.46 -9.65
CA GLY A 40 6.04 -9.56 -8.50
C GLY A 40 4.61 -9.01 -8.42
N ILE A 41 3.67 -9.48 -9.25
CA ILE A 41 2.28 -8.99 -9.28
C ILE A 41 1.33 -10.19 -9.15
N TYR A 42 0.41 -10.12 -8.19
CA TYR A 42 -0.45 -11.25 -7.81
C TYR A 42 -1.93 -10.87 -7.80
N THR A 43 -2.75 -11.76 -8.33
CA THR A 43 -4.20 -11.75 -8.16
C THR A 43 -4.54 -12.41 -6.82
N TRP A 44 -5.35 -11.72 -6.01
CA TRP A 44 -5.91 -12.25 -4.78
C TRP A 44 -7.17 -13.08 -5.11
N LEU A 45 -7.17 -14.35 -4.70
CA LEU A 45 -8.31 -15.26 -4.86
C LEU A 45 -9.23 -15.16 -3.63
N PRO A 46 -10.47 -15.69 -3.67
CA PRO A 46 -11.48 -15.42 -2.63
C PRO A 46 -11.01 -15.65 -1.18
N LEU A 47 -10.29 -16.74 -0.92
CA LEU A 47 -9.75 -17.02 0.42
C LEU A 47 -8.64 -16.04 0.81
N GLY A 48 -7.71 -15.74 -0.11
CA GLY A 48 -6.66 -14.75 0.13
C GLY A 48 -7.23 -13.36 0.37
N LEU A 49 -8.24 -12.96 -0.39
CA LEU A 49 -8.91 -11.67 -0.24
C LEU A 49 -9.64 -11.58 1.11
N ALA A 50 -10.28 -12.66 1.57
CA ALA A 50 -10.91 -12.70 2.88
C ALA A 50 -9.91 -12.55 4.03
N VAL A 51 -8.72 -13.15 3.93
CA VAL A 51 -7.65 -12.96 4.91
C VAL A 51 -7.07 -11.55 4.84
N LYS A 52 -6.79 -11.04 3.64
CA LYS A 52 -6.34 -9.66 3.42
C LYS A 52 -7.29 -8.66 4.09
N ALA A 53 -8.59 -8.80 3.87
CA ALA A 53 -9.60 -7.91 4.46
C ALA A 53 -9.59 -7.95 6.00
N LYS A 54 -9.37 -9.13 6.61
CA LYS A 54 -9.23 -9.23 8.07
C LYS A 54 -7.98 -8.52 8.59
N VAL A 55 -6.85 -8.66 7.89
CA VAL A 55 -5.61 -7.95 8.26
C VAL A 55 -5.81 -6.44 8.16
N GLU A 56 -6.40 -5.96 7.06
CA GLU A 56 -6.70 -4.54 6.87
C GLU A 56 -7.66 -4.01 7.93
N GLN A 57 -8.64 -4.81 8.36
CA GLN A 57 -9.57 -4.43 9.41
C GLN A 57 -8.89 -4.24 10.76
N VAL A 58 -8.00 -5.16 11.17
CA VAL A 58 -7.24 -5.01 12.42
C VAL A 58 -6.37 -3.74 12.37
N VAL A 59 -5.66 -3.53 11.26
CA VAL A 59 -4.83 -2.33 11.10
C VAL A 59 -5.68 -1.05 11.18
N ARG A 60 -6.84 -1.02 10.53
CA ARG A 60 -7.78 0.11 10.58
C ARG A 60 -8.29 0.38 12.00
N GLU A 61 -8.65 -0.68 12.73
CA GLU A 61 -9.12 -0.57 14.11
C GLU A 61 -8.06 0.07 15.03
N GLU A 62 -6.81 -0.38 14.93
CA GLU A 62 -5.73 0.16 15.77
C GLU A 62 -5.31 1.58 15.37
N MET A 63 -5.27 1.88 14.06
CA MET A 63 -5.03 3.26 13.59
C MET A 63 -6.12 4.23 14.06
N ASN A 64 -7.38 3.81 14.00
CA ASN A 64 -8.50 4.62 14.50
C ASN A 64 -8.45 4.79 16.02
N ARG A 65 -8.04 3.74 16.76
CA ARG A 65 -7.82 3.82 18.21
C ARG A 65 -6.73 4.82 18.58
N ALA A 66 -5.66 4.90 17.77
CA ALA A 66 -4.59 5.88 17.89
C ALA A 66 -4.98 7.30 17.45
N GLY A 67 -6.25 7.53 17.05
CA GLY A 67 -6.76 8.85 16.66
C GLY A 67 -6.42 9.27 15.23
N ALA A 68 -5.85 8.38 14.41
CA ALA A 68 -5.60 8.65 13.01
C ALA A 68 -6.89 8.53 12.18
N GLN A 69 -7.00 9.34 11.13
CA GLN A 69 -8.18 9.36 10.25
C GLN A 69 -7.86 8.80 8.87
N GLU A 70 -8.71 7.90 8.37
CA GLU A 70 -8.51 7.27 7.07
C GLU A 70 -8.94 8.19 5.92
N VAL A 71 -8.06 8.32 4.93
CA VAL A 71 -8.30 8.95 3.63
C VAL A 71 -7.94 7.96 2.53
N PHE A 72 -8.28 8.26 1.27
CA PHE A 72 -7.96 7.38 0.15
C PHE A 72 -7.51 8.19 -1.07
N PHE A 73 -6.22 8.11 -1.39
CA PHE A 73 -5.64 8.80 -2.54
C PHE A 73 -5.74 7.97 -3.82
N PRO A 74 -5.67 8.61 -5.00
CA PRO A 74 -5.41 7.91 -6.25
C PRO A 74 -4.02 7.26 -6.24
N ALA A 75 -3.88 6.17 -7.01
CA ALA A 75 -2.58 5.54 -7.26
C ALA A 75 -1.87 6.13 -8.48
N LEU A 76 -2.63 6.68 -9.44
CA LEU A 76 -2.09 7.41 -10.58
C LEU A 76 -1.90 8.88 -10.16
N LEU A 77 -0.65 9.33 -10.07
CA LEU A 77 -0.31 10.67 -9.58
C LEU A 77 0.34 11.52 -10.69
N PRO A 78 0.11 12.84 -10.70
CA PRO A 78 0.82 13.73 -11.61
C PRO A 78 2.30 13.81 -11.23
N ARG A 79 3.16 14.08 -12.21
CA ARG A 79 4.61 14.26 -11.99
C ARG A 79 4.97 15.41 -11.05
N GLU A 80 4.25 16.51 -11.13
CA GLU A 80 4.66 17.83 -10.59
C GLU A 80 4.96 17.85 -9.08
N PRO A 81 4.18 17.19 -8.19
CA PRO A 81 4.53 17.11 -6.77
C PRO A 81 5.86 16.39 -6.52
N PHE A 82 6.14 15.29 -7.25
CA PHE A 82 7.38 14.53 -7.12
C PHE A 82 8.58 15.26 -7.72
N GLU A 83 8.36 16.10 -8.72
CA GLU A 83 9.42 16.96 -9.27
C GLU A 83 9.78 18.07 -8.28
N THR A 84 8.78 18.66 -7.61
CA THR A 84 8.98 19.68 -6.57
C THR A 84 9.84 19.17 -5.41
N THR A 85 9.67 17.90 -5.01
CA THR A 85 10.49 17.27 -3.95
C THR A 85 11.79 16.66 -4.46
N GLY A 86 12.06 16.70 -5.78
CA GLY A 86 13.21 16.03 -6.41
C GLY A 86 13.06 14.51 -6.56
N ARG A 87 12.05 13.90 -5.90
CA ARG A 87 11.83 12.46 -5.86
C ARG A 87 11.44 11.84 -7.20
N TRP A 88 10.99 12.66 -8.16
CA TRP A 88 10.80 12.22 -9.55
C TRP A 88 12.08 11.63 -10.15
N THR A 89 13.24 12.22 -9.84
CA THR A 89 14.54 11.74 -10.33
C THR A 89 15.21 10.79 -9.33
N GLU A 90 15.17 11.11 -8.03
CA GLU A 90 15.88 10.32 -7.00
C GLU A 90 15.40 8.88 -6.88
N TYR A 91 14.11 8.60 -7.12
CA TYR A 91 13.62 7.21 -7.14
C TYR A 91 14.24 6.35 -8.25
N GLY A 92 14.82 6.98 -9.29
CA GLY A 92 15.46 6.29 -10.41
C GLY A 92 14.51 5.34 -11.12
N ASP A 93 14.99 4.13 -11.37
CA ASP A 93 14.28 3.09 -12.12
C ASP A 93 13.17 2.41 -11.31
N ASN A 94 13.14 2.58 -9.98
CA ASN A 94 12.07 2.02 -9.14
C ASN A 94 10.72 2.73 -9.34
N LEU A 95 10.70 3.90 -9.99
CA LEU A 95 9.49 4.67 -10.24
C LEU A 95 8.84 4.24 -11.55
N PHE A 96 7.64 3.68 -11.46
CA PHE A 96 6.81 3.51 -12.64
C PHE A 96 6.36 4.86 -13.18
N ARG A 97 6.77 5.17 -14.41
CA ARG A 97 6.38 6.38 -15.14
C ARG A 97 5.53 5.99 -16.34
N LEU A 98 4.52 6.79 -16.64
CA LEU A 98 3.65 6.59 -17.79
C LEU A 98 3.19 7.92 -18.36
N GLN A 99 2.78 7.89 -19.61
CA GLN A 99 2.18 9.03 -20.28
C GLN A 99 0.74 8.72 -20.67
N ASP A 100 -0.15 9.68 -20.45
CA ASP A 100 -1.51 9.57 -20.93
C ASP A 100 -1.61 9.78 -22.46
N ARG A 101 -2.83 9.73 -23.01
CA ARG A 101 -3.06 9.93 -24.45
C ARG A 101 -2.68 11.32 -24.95
N LYS A 102 -2.58 12.31 -24.05
CA LYS A 102 -2.19 13.70 -24.34
C LYS A 102 -0.71 13.94 -24.06
N LYS A 103 0.08 12.90 -23.75
CA LYS A 103 1.50 12.97 -23.40
C LYS A 103 1.79 13.69 -22.09
N ALA A 104 0.81 13.79 -21.19
CA ALA A 104 1.06 14.26 -19.83
C ALA A 104 1.74 13.14 -19.02
N ASP A 105 2.77 13.52 -18.24
CA ASP A 105 3.55 12.60 -17.42
C ASP A 105 2.84 12.31 -16.08
N TYR A 106 2.76 11.02 -15.77
CA TYR A 106 2.24 10.50 -14.52
C TYR A 106 3.20 9.44 -13.95
N LEU A 107 2.94 9.07 -12.70
CA LEU A 107 3.55 7.93 -12.04
C LEU A 107 2.48 7.04 -11.40
N LEU A 108 2.83 5.78 -11.18
CA LEU A 108 2.11 4.94 -10.22
C LEU A 108 2.77 5.10 -8.84
N ALA A 109 1.97 5.39 -7.83
CA ALA A 109 2.45 5.83 -6.53
C ALA A 109 3.29 4.74 -5.81
N PRO A 110 4.58 5.01 -5.50
CA PRO A 110 5.39 4.14 -4.66
C PRO A 110 5.14 4.37 -3.15
N THR A 111 4.58 5.54 -2.83
CA THR A 111 4.21 6.12 -1.52
C THR A 111 3.55 7.49 -1.77
N HIS A 112 3.13 8.23 -0.73
CA HIS A 112 2.25 9.39 -0.85
C HIS A 112 2.65 10.63 -0.02
N GLU A 113 3.89 10.77 0.45
CA GLU A 113 4.32 11.92 1.28
C GLU A 113 3.91 13.27 0.67
N GLU A 114 4.14 13.46 -0.64
CA GLU A 114 3.78 14.67 -1.39
C GLU A 114 2.27 14.93 -1.34
N MET A 115 1.47 13.88 -1.53
CA MET A 115 0.02 14.00 -1.67
C MET A 115 -0.65 14.30 -0.32
N PHE A 116 -0.18 13.68 0.76
CA PHE A 116 -0.64 14.01 2.10
C PHE A 116 -0.23 15.44 2.47
N THR A 117 1.01 15.85 2.16
CA THR A 117 1.49 17.21 2.42
C THR A 117 0.65 18.25 1.69
N LEU A 118 0.34 18.02 0.41
CA LEU A 118 -0.49 18.93 -0.38
C LEU A 118 -1.94 19.00 0.13
N LEU A 119 -2.52 17.86 0.52
CA LEU A 119 -3.87 17.82 1.09
C LEU A 119 -3.97 18.65 2.37
N VAL A 120 -3.02 18.45 3.30
CA VAL A 120 -3.00 19.19 4.57
C VAL A 120 -2.71 20.66 4.33
N LYS A 121 -1.76 21.00 3.45
CA LYS A 121 -1.47 22.39 3.09
C LYS A 121 -2.69 23.14 2.52
N ASP A 122 -3.53 22.45 1.75
CA ASP A 122 -4.72 23.03 1.13
C ASP A 122 -5.85 23.26 2.16
N LEU A 123 -6.05 22.31 3.08
CA LEU A 123 -7.20 22.30 3.98
C LEU A 123 -6.93 22.84 5.40
N TYR A 124 -5.68 22.77 5.88
CA TYR A 124 -5.29 23.10 7.25
C TYR A 124 -4.35 24.31 7.21
N SER A 125 -4.85 25.46 7.66
CA SER A 125 -4.14 26.75 7.53
C SER A 125 -3.73 27.36 8.88
N SER A 126 -4.13 26.76 9.99
CA SER A 126 -3.84 27.24 11.34
C SER A 126 -3.16 26.15 12.18
N TYR A 127 -2.24 26.56 13.04
CA TYR A 127 -1.63 25.67 14.03
C TYR A 127 -2.67 25.02 14.96
N LYS A 128 -3.86 25.63 15.10
CA LYS A 128 -4.97 25.12 15.92
C LYS A 128 -5.61 23.87 15.33
N ASP A 129 -5.37 23.60 14.05
CA ASP A 129 -5.87 22.41 13.37
C ASP A 129 -4.92 21.21 13.59
N LEU A 130 -3.78 21.41 14.26
CA LEU A 130 -2.77 20.39 14.55
C LEU A 130 -2.74 20.08 16.07
N PRO A 131 -2.39 18.83 16.47
CA PRO A 131 -1.84 17.75 15.65
C PRO A 131 -2.88 17.02 14.81
N LEU A 132 -2.45 16.50 13.66
CA LEU A 132 -3.28 15.71 12.74
C LEU A 132 -2.51 14.46 12.32
N THR A 133 -3.18 13.30 12.34
CA THR A 133 -2.65 12.09 11.69
C THR A 133 -3.65 11.56 10.70
N LEU A 134 -3.21 11.39 9.45
CA LEU A 134 -3.99 10.79 8.38
C LEU A 134 -3.32 9.50 7.91
N TYR A 135 -4.12 8.53 7.45
CA TYR A 135 -3.59 7.30 6.87
C TYR A 135 -4.45 6.78 5.74
N GLN A 136 -3.93 5.83 4.98
CA GLN A 136 -4.71 5.07 3.98
C GLN A 136 -4.25 3.62 3.95
N ILE A 137 -5.11 2.72 3.45
CA ILE A 137 -4.73 1.36 3.08
C ILE A 137 -4.94 1.20 1.58
N GLN A 138 -3.85 1.13 0.81
CA GLN A 138 -3.92 1.23 -0.66
C GLN A 138 -2.75 0.51 -1.33
N ASN A 139 -2.95 0.04 -2.56
CA ASN A 139 -1.90 -0.55 -3.39
C ASN A 139 -0.83 0.47 -3.75
N LYS A 140 0.43 0.06 -3.67
CA LYS A 140 1.62 0.81 -4.05
C LYS A 140 2.36 0.07 -5.16
N TYR A 141 3.10 0.84 -5.94
CA TYR A 141 3.79 0.37 -7.13
C TYR A 141 5.27 0.74 -7.06
N ARG A 142 6.14 -0.27 -7.08
CA ARG A 142 7.60 -0.09 -7.13
C ARG A 142 8.16 -1.02 -8.17
N ASP A 143 8.93 -0.51 -9.12
CA ASP A 143 9.52 -1.31 -10.18
C ASP A 143 10.75 -2.08 -9.69
N GLU A 144 10.51 -2.98 -8.74
CA GLU A 144 11.53 -3.83 -8.14
C GLU A 144 12.22 -4.68 -9.20
N ALA A 145 13.54 -4.48 -9.36
CA ALA A 145 14.35 -5.15 -10.37
C ALA A 145 14.36 -6.68 -10.23
N ARG A 146 14.22 -7.20 -9.01
CA ARG A 146 14.25 -8.65 -8.73
C ARG A 146 13.14 -9.06 -7.75
N PRO A 147 11.88 -9.11 -8.20
CA PRO A 147 10.77 -9.53 -7.35
C PRO A 147 10.89 -11.03 -7.06
N ARG A 148 10.72 -11.42 -5.79
CA ARG A 148 10.93 -12.81 -5.32
C ARG A 148 10.10 -13.12 -4.09
N ALA A 149 10.05 -14.39 -3.71
CA ALA A 149 9.44 -14.85 -2.47
C ALA A 149 7.94 -14.47 -2.31
N GLY A 150 7.17 -14.58 -3.39
CA GLY A 150 5.71 -14.38 -3.32
C GLY A 150 5.34 -12.92 -3.05
N LEU A 151 4.51 -12.72 -2.03
CA LEU A 151 4.03 -11.41 -1.58
C LEU A 151 5.07 -10.61 -0.77
N LEU A 152 6.20 -11.22 -0.38
CA LEU A 152 7.21 -10.56 0.46
C LEU A 152 8.02 -9.50 -0.30
N ARG A 153 8.23 -9.68 -1.60
CA ARG A 153 8.94 -8.73 -2.45
C ARG A 153 8.32 -8.67 -3.84
N GLY A 154 7.24 -7.89 -3.94
CA GLY A 154 6.49 -7.65 -5.19
C GLY A 154 6.78 -6.29 -5.84
N ARG A 155 6.12 -6.05 -6.96
CA ARG A 155 6.08 -4.76 -7.68
C ARG A 155 4.77 -4.00 -7.45
N GLU A 156 3.69 -4.73 -7.18
CA GLU A 156 2.43 -4.19 -6.67
C GLU A 156 2.14 -4.86 -5.32
N PHE A 157 1.90 -4.06 -4.29
CA PHE A 157 1.66 -4.55 -2.93
C PHE A 157 0.76 -3.59 -2.15
N VAL A 158 0.08 -4.11 -1.14
CA VAL A 158 -0.82 -3.29 -0.29
C VAL A 158 -0.01 -2.73 0.86
N MET A 159 -0.22 -1.45 1.17
CA MET A 159 0.44 -0.79 2.27
C MET A 159 -0.58 0.04 3.06
N LYS A 160 -0.43 0.01 4.39
CA LYS A 160 -0.94 1.08 5.26
C LYS A 160 0.17 2.10 5.48
N ASP A 161 0.01 3.27 4.90
CA ASP A 161 0.88 4.42 5.09
C ASP A 161 0.14 5.52 5.88
N ALA A 162 0.81 6.07 6.90
CA ALA A 162 0.28 7.06 7.83
C ALA A 162 1.26 8.22 7.97
N TYR A 163 0.73 9.43 8.07
CA TYR A 163 1.50 10.68 8.08
C TYR A 163 0.93 11.59 9.16
N SER A 164 1.78 12.00 10.10
CA SER A 164 1.43 12.95 11.16
C SER A 164 1.96 14.34 10.83
N PHE A 165 1.22 15.36 11.26
CA PHE A 165 1.51 16.77 11.06
C PHE A 165 1.45 17.47 12.41
N ASP A 166 2.58 18.06 12.80
CA ASP A 166 2.81 18.64 14.11
C ASP A 166 3.50 20.00 13.98
N VAL A 167 3.30 20.87 14.97
CA VAL A 167 3.87 22.23 14.99
C VAL A 167 5.32 22.23 15.51
N THR A 168 5.64 21.31 16.42
CA THR A 168 6.96 21.23 17.08
C THR A 168 7.49 19.80 17.09
N ASP A 169 8.80 19.66 17.32
CA ASP A 169 9.48 18.37 17.43
C ASP A 169 8.97 17.54 18.62
N GLU A 170 8.55 18.18 19.71
CA GLU A 170 7.92 17.49 20.84
C GLU A 170 6.54 16.92 20.46
N GLY A 171 5.75 17.66 19.68
CA GLY A 171 4.49 17.18 19.12
C GLY A 171 4.71 15.97 18.21
N LEU A 172 5.70 16.06 17.31
CA LEU A 172 6.13 14.95 16.46
C LEU A 172 6.50 13.72 17.28
N ALA A 173 7.24 13.87 18.39
CA ALA A 173 7.62 12.76 19.25
C ALA A 173 6.40 12.07 19.88
N ILE A 174 5.37 12.82 20.26
CA ILE A 174 4.10 12.30 20.77
C ILE A 174 3.35 11.54 19.66
N SER A 175 3.20 12.14 18.48
CA SER A 175 2.55 11.51 17.32
C SER A 175 3.27 10.21 16.92
N TYR A 176 4.61 10.22 16.91
CA TYR A 176 5.42 9.03 16.65
C TYR A 176 5.16 7.93 17.68
N GLN A 177 5.12 8.28 18.97
CA GLN A 177 4.89 7.30 20.03
C GLN A 177 3.47 6.72 19.96
N ALA A 178 2.46 7.53 19.63
CA ALA A 178 1.09 7.05 19.40
C ALA A 178 1.01 6.03 18.24
N GLN A 179 1.78 6.24 17.16
CA GLN A 179 1.89 5.27 16.05
C GLN A 179 2.65 4.00 16.43
N ARG A 180 3.63 4.10 17.32
CA ARG A 180 4.43 2.96 17.80
C ARG A 180 3.65 2.04 18.74
N ASP A 181 2.74 2.62 19.53
CA ASP A 181 1.94 1.91 20.52
C ASP A 181 0.64 1.31 19.95
N ALA A 182 0.32 1.63 18.69
CA ALA A 182 -0.81 1.08 17.92
C ALA A 182 -0.47 -0.31 17.33
#